data_AF-A0A0S8IN36-F1
#
_entry.id   AF-A0A0S8IN36-F1
#
_cell.length_a   1.000
_cell.length_b   1.000
_cell.length_c   1.000
_cell.angle_alpha   90.00
_cell.angle_beta   90.00
_cell.angle_gamma   90.00
#
_symmetry.space_group_name_H-M   'P 1'
#
loop_
_entity.id
_entity.type
_entity.pdbx_description
1 polymer ?
#
loop_
_entity_poly.entity_id
_entity_poly.type
_entity_poly.pdbx_seq_one_letter_code
_entity_poly.pdbx_strand_id
1 'polypeptide(L)'
;IPDDFKWNVVSELVERKSKNSQKLLLQILRSGNESDKIKAAEYLIRFEDLKGLKFYVEWIKDHKIYPSARFEKSPLLYLRKLNSVPLLIELLEITYQEDFKQDDFHRLDNIVLDTLTIIAIQSDKHYAEINKSIMNFIITYSEKNEKVNFLHMFLEKLEQRFYASKSQKLDINDVIKKLKKIQF
;
A
#
# COMPACT_ATOMS: atom_id res chain seq x y z
N ILE A 1 -0.70 33.30 -4.70
CA ILE A 1 -0.15 32.49 -3.59
C ILE A 1 0.82 31.51 -4.23
N PRO A 2 2.09 31.43 -3.79
CA PRO A 2 3.02 30.45 -4.35
C PRO A 2 2.46 29.04 -4.21
N ASP A 3 2.58 28.21 -5.25
CA ASP A 3 2.01 26.85 -5.27
C ASP A 3 2.46 26.00 -4.07
N ASP A 4 3.65 26.25 -3.53
CA ASP A 4 4.18 25.53 -2.37
C ASP A 4 3.43 25.86 -1.08
N PHE A 5 2.96 27.10 -0.90
CA PHE A 5 2.21 27.48 0.29
C PHE A 5 0.86 26.74 0.38
N LYS A 6 0.18 26.56 -0.77
CA LYS A 6 -1.06 25.77 -0.86
C LYS A 6 -0.84 24.35 -0.34
N TRP A 7 0.25 23.70 -0.75
CA TRP A 7 0.52 22.31 -0.40
C TRP A 7 1.01 22.15 1.05
N ASN A 8 1.70 23.15 1.60
CA ASN A 8 2.04 23.19 3.03
C ASN A 8 0.79 23.22 3.91
N VAL A 9 -0.19 24.06 3.55
CA VAL A 9 -1.49 24.11 4.27
C VAL A 9 -2.24 22.78 4.13
N VAL A 10 -2.24 22.17 2.94
CA VAL A 10 -2.87 20.86 2.74
C VAL A 10 -2.22 19.78 3.60
N SER A 11 -0.88 19.75 3.70
CA SER A 11 -0.16 18.78 4.53
C SER A 11 -0.59 18.85 5.99
N GLU A 12 -0.58 20.05 6.57
CA GLU A 12 -1.05 20.30 7.95
C GLU A 12 -2.50 19.85 8.16
N LEU A 13 -3.38 20.12 7.20
CA LEU A 13 -4.80 19.72 7.29
C LEU A 13 -5.00 18.21 7.16
N VAL A 14 -4.14 17.52 6.40
CA VAL A 14 -4.15 16.06 6.27
C VAL A 14 -3.69 15.41 7.57
N GLU A 15 -2.63 15.91 8.19
CA GLU A 15 -2.12 15.41 9.46
C GLU A 15 -3.16 15.51 10.58
N ARG A 16 -3.96 16.59 10.56
CA ARG A 16 -5.08 16.79 11.48
C ARG A 16 -6.35 16.00 11.12
N LYS A 17 -6.31 15.16 10.08
CA LYS A 17 -7.42 14.34 9.57
C LYS A 17 -8.72 15.12 9.32
N SER A 18 -8.61 16.35 8.83
CA SER A 18 -9.78 17.20 8.59
C SER A 18 -10.67 16.64 7.47
N LYS A 19 -11.97 16.40 7.73
CA LYS A 19 -12.91 15.99 6.66
C LYS A 19 -13.03 17.03 5.53
N ASN A 20 -12.76 18.30 5.82
CA ASN A 20 -12.79 19.36 4.83
C ASN A 20 -11.61 19.27 3.85
N SER A 21 -10.44 18.77 4.28
CA SER A 21 -9.30 18.59 3.39
C SER A 21 -9.52 17.45 2.42
N GLN A 22 -10.13 16.33 2.82
CA GLN A 22 -10.49 15.25 1.90
C GLN A 22 -11.42 15.73 0.77
N LYS A 23 -12.44 16.55 1.09
CA LYS A 23 -13.34 17.12 0.06
C LYS A 23 -12.60 18.02 -0.93
N LEU A 24 -11.74 18.90 -0.42
CA LEU A 24 -10.91 19.76 -1.25
C LEU A 24 -10.00 18.94 -2.18
N LEU A 25 -9.34 17.91 -1.65
CA LEU A 25 -8.48 17.03 -2.43
C LEU A 25 -9.25 16.30 -3.54
N LEU A 26 -10.45 15.81 -3.26
CA LEU A 26 -11.32 15.20 -4.29
C LEU A 26 -11.75 16.20 -5.37
N GLN A 27 -11.92 17.48 -5.03
CA GLN A 27 -12.18 18.52 -6.01
C GLN A 27 -10.94 18.77 -6.89
N ILE A 28 -9.76 18.90 -6.29
CA ILE A 28 -8.50 19.06 -7.02
C ILE A 28 -8.25 17.87 -7.95
N LEU A 29 -8.52 16.65 -7.50
CA LEU A 29 -8.39 15.44 -8.32
C LEU A 29 -9.27 15.48 -9.59
N ARG A 30 -10.42 16.16 -9.55
CA ARG A 30 -11.35 16.27 -10.68
C ARG A 30 -10.97 17.39 -11.65
N SER A 31 -10.66 18.58 -11.12
CA SER A 31 -10.54 19.80 -11.94
C SER A 31 -9.16 20.44 -11.95
N GLY A 32 -8.19 19.89 -11.21
CA GLY A 32 -6.82 20.40 -11.18
C GLY A 32 -6.06 20.12 -12.47
N ASN A 33 -4.92 20.78 -12.63
CA ASN A 33 -3.92 20.36 -13.61
C ASN A 33 -3.31 19.01 -13.17
N GLU A 34 -2.58 18.36 -14.07
CA GLU A 34 -2.02 17.03 -13.80
C GLU A 34 -1.09 16.98 -12.57
N SER A 35 -0.20 17.96 -12.42
CA SER A 35 0.70 18.07 -11.27
C SER A 35 -0.06 18.17 -9.93
N ASP A 36 -1.14 18.94 -9.92
CA ASP A 36 -2.03 19.07 -8.77
C ASP A 36 -2.84 17.79 -8.52
N LYS A 37 -3.30 17.11 -9.57
CA LYS A 37 -4.05 15.85 -9.46
C LYS A 37 -3.21 14.75 -8.84
N ILE A 38 -1.97 14.57 -9.30
CA ILE A 38 -1.09 13.54 -8.72
C ILE A 38 -0.77 13.85 -7.24
N LYS A 39 -0.48 15.13 -6.89
CA LYS A 39 -0.31 15.53 -5.49
C LYS A 39 -1.56 15.25 -4.65
N ALA A 40 -2.74 15.60 -5.18
CA ALA A 40 -4.00 15.35 -4.49
C ALA A 40 -4.23 13.84 -4.27
N ALA A 41 -3.91 13.01 -5.25
CA ALA A 41 -4.01 11.56 -5.15
C ALA A 41 -3.11 11.00 -4.04
N GLU A 42 -1.85 11.45 -3.94
CA GLU A 42 -0.93 11.03 -2.87
C GLU A 42 -1.48 11.34 -1.46
N TYR A 43 -2.04 12.54 -1.26
CA TYR A 43 -2.69 12.88 0.01
C TYR A 43 -3.97 12.08 0.26
N LEU A 44 -4.78 11.82 -0.77
CA LEU A 44 -5.99 11.00 -0.67
C LEU A 44 -5.67 9.55 -0.29
N ILE A 45 -4.55 8.99 -0.75
CA ILE A 45 -4.09 7.66 -0.33
C ILE A 45 -3.80 7.63 1.17
N ARG A 46 -3.26 8.72 1.76
CA ARG A 46 -3.06 8.82 3.22
C ARG A 46 -4.37 8.81 4.01
N PHE A 47 -5.49 9.17 3.38
CA PHE A 47 -6.84 9.02 3.90
C PHE A 47 -7.47 7.65 3.62
N GLU A 48 -6.73 6.73 2.99
CA GLU A 48 -7.23 5.47 2.45
C GLU A 48 -8.41 5.66 1.47
N ASP A 49 -8.40 6.75 0.71
CA ASP A 49 -9.42 7.03 -0.29
C ASP A 49 -9.11 6.30 -1.61
N LEU A 50 -9.97 5.35 -1.97
CA LEU A 50 -9.79 4.53 -3.18
C LEU A 50 -9.85 5.34 -4.47
N LYS A 51 -10.48 6.51 -4.52
CA LYS A 51 -10.49 7.34 -5.74
C LYS A 51 -9.11 7.94 -5.98
N GLY A 52 -8.44 8.37 -4.91
CA GLY A 52 -7.05 8.80 -4.96
C GLY A 52 -6.14 7.67 -5.43
N LEU A 53 -6.27 6.48 -4.82
CA LEU A 53 -5.47 5.32 -5.20
C LEU A 53 -5.68 4.91 -6.66
N LYS A 54 -6.94 4.84 -7.13
CA LYS A 54 -7.25 4.52 -8.54
C LYS A 54 -6.59 5.50 -9.50
N PHE A 55 -6.73 6.81 -9.26
CA PHE A 55 -6.08 7.81 -10.10
C PHE A 55 -4.55 7.64 -10.11
N TYR A 56 -3.96 7.36 -8.94
CA TYR A 56 -2.53 7.14 -8.81
C TYR A 56 -2.05 5.92 -9.62
N VAL A 57 -2.80 4.80 -9.59
CA VAL A 57 -2.50 3.60 -10.40
C VAL A 57 -2.55 3.92 -11.90
N GLU A 58 -3.64 4.53 -12.37
CA GLU A 58 -3.77 4.91 -13.79
C GLU A 58 -2.66 5.87 -14.22
N TRP A 59 -2.34 6.86 -13.39
CA TRP A 59 -1.26 7.80 -13.70
C TRP A 59 0.10 7.09 -13.87
N ILE A 60 0.44 6.16 -12.96
CA ILE A 60 1.68 5.37 -13.06
C ILE A 60 1.67 4.49 -14.31
N LYS A 61 0.53 3.88 -14.64
CA LYS A 61 0.35 3.04 -15.82
C LYS A 61 0.55 3.82 -17.12
N ASP A 62 0.00 5.03 -17.20
CA ASP A 62 0.13 5.92 -18.35
C ASP A 62 1.56 6.45 -18.53
N HIS A 63 2.22 6.81 -17.43
CA HIS A 63 3.54 7.45 -17.46
C HIS A 63 4.71 6.47 -17.40
N LYS A 64 4.45 5.23 -16.98
CA LYS A 64 5.42 4.14 -16.83
C LYS A 64 6.63 4.53 -15.99
N ILE A 65 6.40 5.35 -14.97
CA ILE A 65 7.42 5.81 -14.04
C ILE A 65 6.88 5.87 -12.63
N TYR A 66 7.68 5.45 -11.66
CA TYR A 66 7.38 5.72 -10.26
C TYR A 66 7.66 7.21 -9.95
N PRO A 67 6.66 8.01 -9.52
CA PRO A 67 6.91 9.40 -9.20
C PRO A 67 7.90 9.49 -8.05
N SER A 68 9.02 10.20 -8.26
CA SER A 68 10.03 10.46 -7.22
C SER A 68 9.34 10.92 -5.94
N ALA A 69 9.59 10.23 -4.83
CA ALA A 69 8.86 10.46 -3.58
C ALA A 69 8.93 11.94 -3.17
N ARG A 70 7.80 12.63 -3.29
CA ARG A 70 7.63 14.02 -2.84
C ARG A 70 7.49 14.13 -1.32
N PHE A 71 7.38 12.98 -0.66
CA PHE A 71 7.25 12.81 0.78
C PHE A 71 8.43 11.99 1.30
N GLU A 72 8.75 12.18 2.58
CA GLU A 72 9.73 11.34 3.28
C GLU A 72 9.34 9.85 3.29
N LYS A 73 8.04 9.55 3.19
CA LYS A 73 7.50 8.18 3.12
C LYS A 73 6.47 8.07 2.01
N SER A 74 6.50 6.97 1.27
CA SER A 74 5.49 6.69 0.24
C SER A 74 4.08 6.73 0.82
N PRO A 75 3.11 7.39 0.14
CA PRO A 75 1.72 7.44 0.60
C PRO A 75 1.08 6.05 0.68
N LEU A 76 1.54 5.07 -0.12
CA LEU A 76 1.01 3.70 -0.11
C LEU A 76 1.15 3.04 1.27
N LEU A 77 2.20 3.35 2.02
CA LEU A 77 2.46 2.80 3.36
C LEU A 77 1.42 3.21 4.42
N TYR A 78 0.45 4.08 4.09
CA TYR A 78 -0.68 4.45 4.95
C TYR A 78 -1.92 3.56 4.75
N LEU A 79 -1.95 2.74 3.70
CA LEU A 79 -3.08 1.86 3.40
C LEU A 79 -3.18 0.72 4.43
N ARG A 80 -4.40 0.46 4.91
CA ARG A 80 -4.69 -0.58 5.90
C ARG A 80 -5.84 -1.50 5.47
N LYS A 81 -6.77 -1.03 4.64
CA LYS A 81 -7.98 -1.77 4.26
C LYS A 81 -7.77 -2.76 3.11
N LEU A 82 -8.45 -3.91 3.19
CA LEU A 82 -8.42 -4.94 2.12
C LEU A 82 -8.93 -4.48 0.75
N ASN A 83 -9.81 -3.47 0.70
CA ASN A 83 -10.33 -2.98 -0.56
C ASN A 83 -9.29 -2.26 -1.44
N SER A 84 -8.11 -1.93 -0.91
CA SER A 84 -7.00 -1.40 -1.71
C SER A 84 -6.14 -2.49 -2.35
N VAL A 85 -6.27 -3.75 -1.92
CA VAL A 85 -5.41 -4.86 -2.37
C VAL A 85 -5.46 -5.06 -3.89
N PRO A 86 -6.62 -5.06 -4.57
CA PRO A 86 -6.63 -5.21 -6.02
C PRO A 86 -5.80 -4.15 -6.76
N LEU A 87 -5.83 -2.90 -6.29
CA LEU A 87 -5.05 -1.80 -6.88
C LEU A 87 -3.57 -1.91 -6.55
N LEU A 88 -3.21 -2.46 -5.38
CA LEU A 88 -1.82 -2.77 -5.05
C LEU A 88 -1.26 -3.90 -5.91
N ILE A 89 -2.08 -4.92 -6.24
CA ILE A 89 -1.68 -5.98 -7.18
C ILE A 89 -1.49 -5.42 -8.59
N GLU A 90 -2.34 -4.50 -9.04
CA GLU A 90 -2.14 -3.82 -10.33
C GLU A 90 -0.84 -3.00 -10.36
N LEU A 91 -0.51 -2.28 -9.27
CA LEU A 91 0.78 -1.59 -9.15
C LEU A 91 1.97 -2.57 -9.18
N LEU A 92 1.83 -3.73 -8.52
CA LEU A 92 2.84 -4.78 -8.58
C LEU A 92 3.01 -5.26 -10.02
N GLU A 93 1.93 -5.55 -10.74
CA GLU A 93 1.98 -5.96 -12.15
C GLU A 93 2.75 -4.97 -13.02
N ILE A 94 2.46 -3.68 -12.89
CA ILE A 94 3.14 -2.62 -13.64
C ILE A 94 4.66 -2.68 -13.41
N THR A 95 5.12 -2.96 -12.19
CA THR A 95 6.55 -2.99 -11.87
C THR A 95 7.33 -4.13 -12.55
N TYR A 96 6.63 -5.16 -13.04
CA TYR A 96 7.22 -6.29 -13.76
C TYR A 96 7.21 -6.10 -15.29
N GLN A 97 6.66 -4.98 -15.78
CA GLN A 97 6.70 -4.64 -17.21
C GLN A 97 8.10 -4.12 -17.59
N GLU A 98 8.61 -4.56 -18.75
CA GLU A 98 9.98 -4.25 -19.19
C GLU A 98 10.24 -2.75 -19.42
N ASP A 99 9.19 -2.00 -19.76
CA ASP A 99 9.25 -0.57 -20.07
C ASP A 99 8.96 0.34 -18.86
N PHE A 100 8.75 -0.25 -17.67
CA PHE A 100 8.54 0.49 -16.44
C PHE A 100 9.85 1.04 -15.87
N LYS A 101 9.93 2.36 -15.68
CA LYS A 101 11.12 3.05 -15.18
C LYS A 101 11.03 3.25 -13.67
N GLN A 102 12.03 2.75 -12.95
CA GLN A 102 12.21 2.98 -11.52
C GLN A 102 13.69 3.03 -11.16
N ASP A 103 13.98 3.71 -10.05
CA ASP A 103 15.32 3.80 -9.46
C ASP A 103 15.59 2.55 -8.61
N ASP A 104 16.80 2.00 -8.70
CA ASP A 104 17.27 0.86 -7.89
C ASP A 104 17.14 1.12 -6.38
N PHE A 105 17.26 2.37 -5.95
CA PHE A 105 17.12 2.78 -4.54
C PHE A 105 15.66 3.00 -4.11
N HIS A 106 14.78 3.36 -5.04
CA HIS A 106 13.38 3.74 -4.76
C HIS A 106 12.43 2.92 -5.63
N ARG A 107 12.38 1.62 -5.37
CA ARG A 107 11.58 0.69 -6.16
C ARG A 107 10.14 0.59 -5.67
N LEU A 108 9.19 0.70 -6.60
CA LEU A 108 7.75 0.66 -6.31
C LEU A 108 7.31 -0.73 -5.85
N ASP A 109 7.89 -1.80 -6.40
CA ASP A 109 7.57 -3.18 -6.01
C ASP A 109 7.83 -3.41 -4.51
N ASN A 110 8.99 -2.98 -4.00
CA ASN A 110 9.31 -3.07 -2.57
C ASN A 110 8.28 -2.34 -1.71
N ILE A 111 7.90 -1.12 -2.09
CA ILE A 111 6.89 -0.33 -1.38
C ILE A 111 5.52 -1.02 -1.39
N VAL A 112 5.13 -1.60 -2.52
CA VAL A 112 3.87 -2.34 -2.65
C VAL A 112 3.89 -3.58 -1.74
N LEU A 113 4.97 -4.37 -1.76
CA LEU A 113 5.12 -5.57 -0.92
C LEU A 113 5.14 -5.23 0.58
N ASP A 114 5.80 -4.14 0.97
CA ASP A 114 5.75 -3.64 2.35
C ASP A 114 4.34 -3.19 2.74
N THR A 115 3.63 -2.50 1.84
CA THR A 115 2.24 -2.10 2.07
C THR A 115 1.32 -3.32 2.25
N LEU A 116 1.46 -4.34 1.39
CA LEU A 116 0.72 -5.58 1.50
C LEU A 116 1.03 -6.32 2.81
N THR A 117 2.29 -6.29 3.26
CA THR A 117 2.69 -6.82 4.57
C THR A 117 1.95 -6.11 5.70
N ILE A 118 1.91 -4.77 5.68
CA ILE A 118 1.22 -3.96 6.69
C ILE A 118 -0.29 -4.29 6.74
N ILE A 119 -0.90 -4.56 5.60
CA ILE A 119 -2.31 -4.98 5.52
C ILE A 119 -2.47 -6.40 6.11
N ALA A 120 -1.63 -7.35 5.69
CA ALA A 120 -1.71 -8.75 6.09
C ALA A 120 -1.63 -8.96 7.62
N ILE A 121 -0.73 -8.25 8.31
CA ILE A 121 -0.47 -8.45 9.75
C ILE A 121 -1.61 -7.99 10.67
N GLN A 122 -2.68 -7.41 10.13
CA GLN A 122 -3.80 -6.91 10.93
C GLN A 122 -4.67 -8.03 11.49
N SER A 123 -4.92 -9.10 10.72
CA SER A 123 -5.75 -10.24 11.15
C SER A 123 -5.58 -11.44 10.23
N ASP A 124 -6.06 -12.61 10.66
CA ASP A 124 -6.11 -13.84 9.86
C ASP A 124 -6.77 -13.64 8.49
N LYS A 125 -7.92 -12.94 8.48
CA LYS A 125 -8.62 -12.63 7.24
C LYS A 125 -7.75 -11.83 6.27
N HIS A 126 -7.00 -10.85 6.80
CA HIS A 126 -6.16 -10.03 5.95
C HIS A 126 -4.98 -10.84 5.40
N TYR A 127 -4.30 -11.58 6.26
CA TYR A 127 -3.22 -12.48 5.85
C TYR A 127 -3.66 -13.46 4.77
N ALA A 128 -4.78 -14.16 4.97
CA ALA A 128 -5.30 -15.12 4.01
C ALA A 128 -5.61 -14.48 2.64
N GLU A 129 -6.19 -13.28 2.62
CA GLU A 129 -6.49 -12.56 1.38
C GLU A 129 -5.21 -12.14 0.65
N ILE A 130 -4.23 -11.53 1.35
CA ILE A 130 -2.96 -11.12 0.74
C ILE A 130 -2.20 -12.34 0.18
N ASN A 131 -2.11 -13.42 0.95
CA ASN A 131 -1.45 -14.64 0.53
C ASN A 131 -2.09 -15.20 -0.75
N LYS A 132 -3.43 -15.27 -0.78
CA LYS A 132 -4.17 -15.72 -1.95
C LYS A 132 -3.94 -14.82 -3.16
N SER A 133 -4.00 -13.49 -2.99
CA SER A 133 -3.79 -12.53 -4.08
C SER A 133 -2.39 -12.67 -4.70
N ILE A 134 -1.35 -12.82 -3.89
CA ILE A 134 0.03 -12.98 -4.38
C ILE A 134 0.25 -14.35 -5.01
N MET A 135 -0.28 -15.43 -4.43
CA MET A 135 -0.21 -16.75 -5.07
C MET A 135 -0.90 -16.77 -6.43
N ASN A 136 -2.07 -16.14 -6.55
CA ASN A 136 -2.76 -16.00 -7.83
C ASN A 136 -1.95 -15.16 -8.83
N PHE A 137 -1.31 -14.09 -8.36
CA PHE A 137 -0.41 -13.29 -9.20
C PHE A 137 0.76 -14.13 -9.72
N ILE A 138 1.41 -14.92 -8.86
CA ILE A 138 2.50 -15.80 -9.25
C ILE A 138 2.03 -16.80 -10.33
N ILE A 139 0.93 -17.51 -10.08
CA ILE A 139 0.38 -18.49 -11.03
C ILE A 139 0.05 -17.84 -12.39
N THR A 140 -0.42 -16.59 -12.39
CA THR A 140 -0.88 -15.90 -13.60
C THR A 140 0.29 -15.39 -14.46
N TYR A 141 1.41 -15.00 -13.83
CA TYR A 141 2.49 -14.27 -14.51
C TYR A 141 3.84 -14.99 -14.54
N SER A 142 4.02 -16.11 -13.82
CA SER A 142 5.29 -16.84 -13.75
C SER A 142 5.82 -17.32 -15.10
N GLU A 143 4.93 -17.74 -16.01
CA GLU A 143 5.30 -18.17 -17.37
C GLU A 143 5.80 -17.01 -18.23
N LYS A 144 5.31 -15.79 -17.99
CA LYS A 144 5.67 -14.59 -18.77
C LYS A 144 6.88 -13.88 -18.21
N ASN A 145 7.09 -13.97 -16.90
CA ASN A 145 8.19 -13.33 -16.21
C ASN A 145 8.64 -14.17 -15.03
N GLU A 146 9.73 -14.92 -15.21
CA GLU A 146 10.28 -15.81 -14.18
C GLU A 146 10.67 -15.08 -12.89
N LYS A 147 10.93 -13.77 -12.94
CA LYS A 147 11.25 -12.97 -11.75
C LYS A 147 10.06 -12.88 -10.79
N VAL A 148 8.84 -13.17 -11.24
CA VAL A 148 7.67 -13.25 -10.37
C VAL A 148 7.82 -14.37 -9.34
N ASN A 149 8.58 -15.44 -9.65
CA ASN A 149 8.81 -16.55 -8.73
C ASN A 149 9.58 -16.12 -7.46
N PHE A 150 10.32 -15.01 -7.47
CA PHE A 150 10.93 -14.45 -6.26
C PHE A 150 9.90 -14.05 -5.19
N LEU A 151 8.62 -13.87 -5.56
CA LEU A 151 7.55 -13.60 -4.61
C LEU A 151 7.24 -14.78 -3.69
N HIS A 152 7.67 -16.00 -4.00
CA HIS A 152 7.60 -17.11 -3.03
C HIS A 152 8.40 -16.80 -1.77
N MET A 153 9.61 -16.24 -1.91
CA MET A 153 10.41 -15.79 -0.76
C MET A 153 9.71 -14.65 0.00
N PHE A 154 8.97 -13.77 -0.70
CA PHE A 154 8.14 -12.77 -0.04
C PHE A 154 7.04 -13.42 0.81
N LEU A 155 6.34 -14.44 0.30
CA LEU A 155 5.29 -15.15 1.03
C LEU A 155 5.83 -15.84 2.29
N GLU A 156 7.00 -16.48 2.23
CA GLU A 156 7.66 -17.06 3.40
C GLU A 156 7.97 -16.00 4.46
N LYS A 157 8.52 -14.85 4.05
CA LYS A 157 8.80 -13.74 4.97
C LYS A 157 7.52 -13.12 5.54
N LEU A 158 6.46 -13.06 4.74
CA LEU A 158 5.15 -12.56 5.16
C LEU A 158 4.55 -13.45 6.25
N GLU A 159 4.61 -14.77 6.08
CA GLU A 159 4.18 -15.75 7.07
C GLU A 159 4.92 -15.59 8.39
N GLN A 160 6.25 -15.51 8.34
CA GLN A 160 7.08 -15.29 9.52
C GLN A 160 6.71 -13.99 10.26
N ARG A 161 6.56 -12.88 9.52
CA ARG A 161 6.15 -11.59 10.09
C ARG A 161 4.74 -11.64 10.68
N PHE A 162 3.81 -12.34 10.04
CA PHE A 162 2.45 -12.52 10.53
C PHE A 162 2.43 -13.24 11.89
N TYR A 163 3.09 -14.39 12.00
CA TYR A 163 3.12 -15.14 13.25
C TYR A 163 3.91 -14.43 14.36
N ALA A 164 5.01 -13.75 14.02
CA ALA A 164 5.74 -12.91 14.97
C ALA A 164 4.87 -11.76 15.51
N SER A 165 4.07 -11.12 14.65
CA SER A 165 3.15 -10.06 15.08
C SER A 165 2.01 -10.58 15.98
N LYS A 166 1.60 -11.84 15.80
CA LYS A 166 0.61 -12.51 16.64
C LYS A 166 1.16 -12.92 18.01
N SER A 167 2.38 -13.45 18.06
CA SER A 167 3.00 -13.85 19.33
C SER A 167 3.27 -12.65 20.23
N GLN A 168 3.64 -11.50 19.66
CA GLN A 168 3.78 -10.24 20.40
C GLN A 168 2.44 -9.68 20.92
N LYS A 169 1.30 -10.04 20.30
CA LYS A 169 -0.04 -9.63 20.75
C LYS A 169 -0.61 -10.54 21.84
N LEU A 170 0.02 -11.67 22.15
CA LEU A 170 -0.39 -12.51 23.29
C LEU A 170 0.21 -11.94 24.57
N ASP A 171 -0.63 -11.34 25.41
CA ASP A 171 -0.28 -10.98 26.78
C ASP A 171 -0.06 -12.25 27.62
N ILE A 172 0.82 -12.19 28.63
CA ILE A 172 0.93 -13.19 29.71
C ILE A 172 -0.46 -13.60 30.22
N ASN A 173 -1.42 -12.68 30.30
CA ASN A 173 -2.79 -12.98 30.70
C ASN A 173 -3.54 -13.91 29.72
N ASP A 174 -3.28 -13.81 28.41
CA ASP A 174 -3.86 -14.71 27.40
C ASP A 174 -3.21 -16.10 27.44
N VAL A 175 -1.91 -16.14 27.74
CA VAL A 175 -1.17 -17.40 27.98
C VAL A 175 -1.68 -18.09 29.25
N ILE A 176 -1.88 -17.35 30.35
CA ILE A 176 -2.46 -17.86 31.60
C ILE A 176 -3.89 -18.38 31.37
N LYS A 177 -4.72 -17.66 30.59
CA LYS A 177 -6.07 -18.13 30.23
C LYS A 177 -6.05 -19.43 29.41
N LYS A 178 -5.10 -19.60 28.49
CA LYS A 178 -4.95 -20.86 27.73
C LYS A 178 -4.48 -22.01 28.62
N LEU A 179 -3.52 -21.77 29.51
CA LEU A 179 -3.02 -22.80 30.44
C LEU A 179 -4.12 -23.27 31.40
N LYS A 180 -4.96 -22.37 31.90
CA LYS A 180 -6.14 -22.72 32.73
C LYS A 180 -7.18 -23.57 31.98
N LYS A 181 -7.23 -23.50 30.65
CA LYS A 181 -8.13 -24.33 29.82
C LYS A 181 -7.57 -25.72 29.50
N ILE A 182 -6.27 -25.94 29.68
CA ILE A 182 -5.60 -27.24 29.44
C ILE A 182 -5.55 -28.08 30.73
N GLN A 183 -5.79 -27.46 31.89
CA GLN A 183 -5.82 -28.13 33.21
C GLN A 183 -7.20 -28.68 33.63
N PHE A 184 -8.13 -28.92 32.70
CA PHE A 184 -9.37 -29.66 32.96
C PHE A 184 -9.69 -30.63 31.83
#